data_AF-A0A2V9IJP5-F1
#
_entry.id   AF-A0A2V9IJP5-F1
#
_cell.length_a   1.000
_cell.length_b   1.000
_cell.length_c   1.000
_cell.angle_alpha   90.00
_cell.angle_beta   90.00
_cell.angle_gamma   90.00
#
_symmetry.space_group_name_H-M   'P 1'
#
loop_
_entity.id
_entity.type
_entity.pdbx_description
1 polymer ?
#
loop_
_entity_poly.entity_id
_entity_poly.type
_entity_poly.pdbx_seq_one_letter_code
_entity_poly.pdbx_strand_id
1 'polypeptide(L)'
;MFKRGAASKLFGGEERLTKHQIATSLAERFAELRPILTPKRKPWESEDYRMSMFDAATLGVAYFDRQKNPAPTVPPDNLLPS
;
A
#
# COMPACT_ATOMS: atom_id res chain seq x y z
N MET A 1 8.25 8.02 8.55
CA MET A 1 7.13 8.62 7.79
C MET A 1 7.01 7.90 6.45
N PHE A 2 5.88 7.26 6.17
CA PHE A 2 5.69 6.45 4.95
C PHE A 2 5.91 7.25 3.67
N LYS A 3 6.76 6.74 2.76
CA LYS A 3 6.86 7.27 1.40
C LYS A 3 5.67 6.77 0.60
N ARG A 4 4.78 7.71 0.27
CA ARG A 4 3.41 7.56 -0.27
C ARG A 4 3.29 6.79 -1.61
N GLY A 5 4.39 6.44 -2.27
CA GLY A 5 4.39 5.87 -3.62
C GLY A 5 4.03 4.37 -3.70
N ALA A 6 4.28 3.58 -2.65
CA ALA A 6 4.09 2.12 -2.72
C ALA A 6 2.61 1.70 -2.62
N ALA A 7 1.77 2.46 -1.92
CA ALA A 7 0.39 2.09 -1.64
C ALA A 7 -0.57 2.38 -2.82
N SER A 8 -0.31 3.44 -3.60
CA SER A 8 -1.19 3.87 -4.70
C SER A 8 -1.38 2.78 -5.74
N LYS A 9 -0.29 2.10 -6.12
CA LYS A 9 -0.29 1.10 -7.19
C LYS A 9 -1.12 -0.15 -6.87
N LEU A 10 -1.37 -0.42 -5.59
CA LEU A 10 -2.05 -1.64 -5.12
C LEU A 10 -3.52 -1.44 -4.83
N PHE A 11 -3.91 -0.24 -4.40
CA PHE A 11 -5.25 0.03 -3.89
C PHE A 11 -6.02 1.07 -4.71
N GLY A 12 -5.37 1.82 -5.62
CA GLY A 12 -6.05 2.83 -6.42
C GLY A 12 -5.13 3.57 -7.37
N GLY A 13 -5.02 3.07 -8.60
CA GLY A 13 -4.58 3.78 -9.81
C GLY A 13 -3.52 4.89 -9.70
N GLU A 14 -3.56 5.84 -10.66
CA GLU A 14 -2.74 7.06 -10.65
C GLU A 14 -3.26 8.14 -9.68
N GLU A 15 -4.41 7.91 -9.03
CA GLU A 15 -4.97 8.85 -8.05
C GLU A 15 -4.31 8.71 -6.67
N ARG A 16 -4.08 9.87 -6.04
CA ARG A 16 -3.45 9.93 -4.71
C ARG A 16 -4.43 9.48 -3.62
N LEU A 17 -4.34 8.21 -3.24
CA LEU A 17 -5.11 7.67 -2.13
C LEU A 17 -4.72 8.28 -0.77
N THR A 18 -5.74 8.53 0.04
CA THR A 18 -5.59 8.91 1.46
C THR A 18 -5.31 7.69 2.33
N LYS A 19 -4.65 7.88 3.48
CA LYS A 19 -4.41 6.80 4.46
C LYS A 19 -5.70 6.09 4.88
N HIS A 20 -6.79 6.85 5.06
CA HIS A 20 -8.09 6.29 5.41
C HIS A 20 -8.63 5.39 4.29
N GLN A 21 -8.55 5.81 3.02
CA GLN A 21 -8.98 4.95 1.90
C GLN A 21 -8.18 3.65 1.85
N ILE A 22 -6.85 3.72 2.02
CA ILE A 22 -6.00 2.53 2.07
C ILE A 22 -6.40 1.61 3.24
N ALA A 23 -6.64 2.18 4.42
CA ALA A 23 -7.08 1.44 5.59
C ALA A 23 -8.45 0.78 5.37
N THR A 24 -9.39 1.48 4.72
CA THR A 24 -10.70 0.92 4.34
C THR A 24 -10.54 -0.24 3.36
N SER A 25 -9.75 -0.09 2.30
CA SER A 25 -9.50 -1.17 1.34
C SER A 25 -8.80 -2.38 1.98
N LEU A 26 -7.89 -2.14 2.94
CA LEU A 26 -7.29 -3.21 3.73
C LEU A 26 -8.31 -3.92 4.62
N ALA A 27 -9.21 -3.19 5.27
CA ALA A 27 -10.27 -3.77 6.11
C ALA A 27 -11.33 -4.53 5.30
N GLU A 28 -11.57 -4.15 4.05
CA GLU A 28 -12.39 -4.93 3.11
C GLU A 28 -11.71 -6.22 2.69
N ARG A 29 -10.38 -6.19 2.44
CA ARG A 29 -9.60 -7.36 2.05
C ARG A 29 -9.33 -8.32 3.21
N PHE A 30 -9.14 -7.78 4.42
CA PHE A 30 -8.84 -8.53 5.64
C PHE A 30 -9.88 -8.20 6.71
N ALA A 31 -10.85 -9.09 6.88
CA ALA A 31 -11.97 -8.88 7.80
C ALA A 31 -11.52 -8.63 9.25
N GLU A 32 -10.37 -9.17 9.65
CA GLU A 32 -9.77 -8.99 10.99
C GLU A 32 -9.38 -7.53 11.29
N LEU A 33 -9.16 -6.71 10.26
CA LEU A 33 -8.80 -5.29 10.43
C LEU A 33 -10.04 -4.38 10.57
N ARG A 34 -11.25 -4.88 10.28
CA ARG A 34 -12.50 -4.11 10.42
C ARG A 34 -12.76 -3.57 11.83
N PRO A 35 -12.60 -4.35 12.93
CA PRO A 35 -12.85 -3.84 14.27
C PRO A 35 -11.85 -2.75 14.72
N ILE A 36 -10.66 -2.70 14.11
CA ILE A 36 -9.63 -1.71 14.45
C ILE A 36 -9.65 -0.49 13.51
N LEU A 37 -10.50 -0.49 12.49
CA LEU A 37 -10.59 0.60 11.51
C LEU A 37 -11.01 1.89 12.21
N THR A 38 -10.15 2.90 12.13
CA THR A 38 -10.41 4.22 12.72
C THR A 38 -11.41 5.00 11.88
N PRO A 39 -12.29 5.81 12.49
CA PRO A 39 -13.13 6.75 11.76
C PRO A 39 -12.32 7.73 10.91
N LYS A 40 -12.97 8.32 9.90
CA LYS A 40 -12.37 9.40 9.11
C LYS A 40 -12.11 10.62 9.98
N ARG A 41 -10.85 11.06 10.03
CA ARG A 41 -10.43 12.20 10.84
C ARG A 41 -10.91 13.53 10.29
N LYS A 42 -11.13 14.47 11.19
CA LYS A 42 -11.35 15.88 10.84
C LYS A 42 -10.00 16.60 10.65
N PRO A 43 -9.93 17.72 9.91
CA PRO A 43 -8.67 18.43 9.66
C PRO A 43 -7.90 18.89 10.90
N TRP A 44 -8.60 19.13 12.00
CA TRP A 44 -8.03 19.57 13.29
C TRP A 44 -7.75 18.42 14.26
N GLU A 45 -8.03 17.18 13.84
CA GLU A 45 -7.87 15.99 14.68
C GLU A 45 -6.54 15.30 14.40
N SER A 46 -5.79 15.02 15.47
CA SER A 46 -4.49 14.38 15.37
C SER A 46 -4.59 12.91 14.95
N GLU A 47 -3.46 12.34 14.52
CA GLU A 47 -3.44 10.99 13.99
C GLU A 47 -3.63 9.90 15.06
N ASP A 48 -4.78 9.22 15.06
CA ASP A 48 -5.03 7.98 15.81
C ASP A 48 -3.92 6.94 15.55
N TYR A 49 -3.32 6.43 16.63
CA TYR A 49 -2.17 5.54 16.60
C TYR A 49 -2.42 4.26 15.80
N ARG A 50 -3.67 3.77 15.77
CA ARG A 50 -4.08 2.54 15.05
C ARG A 50 -3.79 2.63 13.56
N MET A 51 -3.70 3.83 12.99
CA MET A 51 -3.33 4.03 11.59
C MET A 51 -1.91 3.53 11.28
N SER A 52 -1.01 3.50 12.28
CA SER A 52 0.34 2.95 12.10
C SER A 52 0.32 1.45 11.80
N MET A 53 -0.68 0.72 12.31
CA MET A 53 -0.86 -0.71 12.01
C MET A 53 -1.28 -0.90 10.55
N PHE A 54 -2.19 -0.06 10.05
CA PHE A 54 -2.59 -0.07 8.64
C PHE A 54 -1.45 0.33 7.71
N ASP A 55 -0.65 1.33 8.09
CA ASP A 55 0.57 1.70 7.36
C ASP A 55 1.50 0.48 7.24
N ALA A 56 1.81 -0.21 8.36
CA ALA A 56 2.65 -1.41 8.35
C ALA A 56 2.06 -2.55 7.49
N ALA A 57 0.75 -2.83 7.62
CA ALA A 57 0.06 -3.83 6.82
C ALA A 57 0.11 -3.53 5.32
N THR A 58 -0.06 -2.25 4.94
CA THR A 58 0.05 -1.78 3.56
C THR A 58 1.42 -2.14 2.97
N LEU A 59 2.49 -1.90 3.73
CA LEU A 59 3.85 -2.23 3.28
C LEU A 59 4.08 -3.74 3.17
N GLY A 60 3.58 -4.52 4.12
CA GLY A 60 3.64 -5.98 4.04
C GLY A 60 2.96 -6.49 2.78
N VAL A 61 1.73 -6.05 2.53
CA VAL A 61 0.97 -6.41 1.31
C VAL A 61 1.72 -5.99 0.05
N ALA A 62 2.27 -4.79 0.01
CA ALA A 62 3.05 -4.29 -1.13
C ALA A 62 4.29 -5.12 -1.41
N TYR A 63 4.98 -5.56 -0.36
CA TYR A 63 6.16 -6.39 -0.48
C TYR A 63 5.81 -7.78 -1.06
N PHE A 64 4.79 -8.44 -0.51
CA PHE A 64 4.37 -9.76 -0.99
C PHE A 64 3.78 -9.71 -2.41
N ASP A 65 3.06 -8.64 -2.78
CA ASP A 65 2.54 -8.47 -4.13
C ASP A 65 3.67 -8.37 -5.17
N ARG A 66 4.73 -7.59 -4.85
CA ARG A 66 5.94 -7.51 -5.67
C ARG A 66 6.67 -8.86 -5.81
N GLN A 67 6.68 -9.68 -4.76
CA GLN A 67 7.27 -11.02 -4.85
C GLN A 67 6.45 -11.97 -5.72
N LYS A 68 5.12 -11.89 -5.64
CA LYS A 68 4.22 -12.75 -6.40
C LYS A 68 4.26 -12.46 -7.90
N ASN A 69 4.52 -11.21 -8.27
CA ASN A 69 4.69 -10.78 -9.65
C ASN A 69 6.11 -10.23 -9.86
N PRO A 70 7.15 -11.09 -9.92
CA PRO A 70 8.49 -10.63 -10.22
C PRO A 70 8.43 -9.95 -11.57
N ALA A 71 8.93 -8.71 -11.65
CA ALA A 71 9.07 -8.01 -12.92
C ALA A 71 9.75 -8.97 -13.92
N PRO A 72 9.30 -9.03 -15.19
CA PRO A 72 9.92 -9.89 -16.18
C PRO A 72 11.41 -9.52 -16.21
N THR A 73 12.24 -10.45 -15.74
CA THR A 73 13.70 -10.37 -15.89
C THR A 73 13.95 -10.36 -17.38
N VAL A 74 14.09 -9.17 -17.96
CA VAL A 74 14.64 -9.02 -19.30
C VAL A 74 16.11 -9.41 -19.15
N PRO A 75 16.55 -10.57 -19.69
CA PRO A 75 17.97 -10.89 -19.68
C PRO A 75 18.72 -9.80 -20.45
N PRO A 76 19.95 -9.42 -20.04
CA PRO A 76 20.77 -8.47 -20.79
C PRO A 76 21.32 -9.11 -22.07
N ASP A 77 20.46 -9.57 -22.98
CA ASP A 77 20.83 -10.13 -24.29
C ASP A 77 20.98 -9.02 -25.35
N ASN A 78 21.64 -7.91 -25.01
CA ASN A 78 21.93 -6.83 -25.97
C ASN A 78 23.28 -6.12 -25.70
N LEU A 79 24.30 -6.88 -25.32
CA LEU A 79 25.70 -6.45 -25.35
C LEU A 79 26.47 -7.41 -26.24
N LEU A 80 26.38 -7.22 -27.56
CA LEU A 80 27.40 -7.54 -28.58
C LEU A 80 26.78 -7.34 -29.98
N PRO A 81 27.09 -6.26 -30.72
CA PRO A 81 27.04 -6.31 -32.17
C PRO A 81 28.27 -7.08 -32.69
N SER A 82 28.02 -7.99 -33.65
CA SER A 82 29.01 -8.73 -34.44
C SER A 82 29.91 -7.86 -35.30
#